data_AF-A0A812KX31-F1
#
_entry.id   AF-A0A812KX31-F1
#
_cell.length_a   1.000
_cell.length_b   1.000
_cell.length_c   1.000
_cell.angle_alpha   90.00
_cell.angle_beta   90.00
_cell.angle_gamma   90.00
#
_symmetry.space_group_name_H-M   'P 1'
#
loop_
_entity.id
_entity.type
_entity.pdbx_description
1 polymer ?
#
loop_
_entity_poly.entity_id
_entity_poly.type
_entity_poly.pdbx_seq_one_letter_code
_entity_poly.pdbx_strand_id
1 'polypeptide(L)'
;MASPEQPKARPDSPRGIRELFDSVRGVVVESQGRRYSCRPQRGTGVQCARANKHAEDVTQLTRMADRGDPPPLHLLRRCLQRICDLEISSSGGDALLWMVSPVLEAARRQLMQDSQERRMVEAEANTFRQRLEMCAMEVEDQRSKHLREQERIRVRVRQQQETTKAMVMKALTLLEERRELEAACRQLELQIGRKTEDGPFGAEKRQLKAEVDQLQANLNELNEMKNSLAEPTEAAEERVAKLRHLIEETQPLLAKKEQLRREQARVAEENEDLEKEIEELQQQRAKKEKRPSVKPRQSVALPNPKRKVSQRPASLLPPVKPSA
;
A
#
# COMPACT_ATOMS: atom_id res chain seq x y z
N MET A 1 48.55 18.53 9.83
CA MET A 1 48.84 17.84 8.56
C MET A 1 48.02 16.56 8.51
N ALA A 2 46.78 16.65 8.02
CA ALA A 2 45.90 15.54 7.73
C ALA A 2 45.06 15.96 6.52
N SER A 3 45.15 15.18 5.44
CA SER A 3 44.46 15.41 4.17
C SER A 3 42.94 15.46 4.34
N PRO A 4 42.22 16.28 3.54
CA PRO A 4 40.78 16.18 3.44
C PRO A 4 40.43 15.01 2.52
N GLU A 5 39.76 13.99 3.06
CA GLU A 5 39.16 12.92 2.27
C GLU A 5 38.03 13.50 1.39
N GLN A 6 38.16 13.24 0.08
CA GLN A 6 37.16 13.54 -0.93
C GLN A 6 35.87 12.76 -0.67
N PRO A 7 34.67 13.38 -0.81
CA PRO A 7 33.44 12.61 -0.87
C PRO A 7 33.40 11.81 -2.18
N LYS A 8 33.31 10.48 -2.05
CA LYS A 8 32.97 9.57 -3.16
C LYS A 8 31.67 10.04 -3.80
N ALA A 9 31.78 10.41 -5.08
CA ALA A 9 30.64 10.76 -5.91
C ALA A 9 29.63 9.61 -5.97
N ARG A 10 28.37 9.90 -5.62
CA ARG A 10 27.22 9.06 -5.94
C ARG A 10 27.01 9.06 -7.46
N PRO A 11 26.75 7.92 -8.11
CA PRO A 11 26.37 7.91 -9.51
C PRO A 11 24.85 8.11 -9.62
N ASP A 12 24.34 9.26 -9.19
CA ASP A 12 22.96 9.67 -9.45
C ASP A 12 22.95 10.64 -10.64
N SER A 13 23.02 10.10 -11.86
CA SER A 13 22.79 10.86 -13.08
C SER A 13 22.06 9.98 -14.12
N PRO A 14 20.81 10.33 -14.51
CA PRO A 14 20.05 9.59 -15.52
C PRO A 14 20.50 9.90 -16.95
N ARG A 15 21.76 10.30 -17.17
CA ARG A 15 22.31 10.56 -18.51
C ARG A 15 23.06 9.37 -19.14
N GLY A 16 23.30 8.29 -18.39
CA GLY A 16 24.05 7.12 -18.89
C GLY A 16 23.24 6.07 -19.65
N ILE A 17 21.90 6.15 -19.69
CA ILE A 17 21.07 5.11 -20.33
C ILE A 17 20.93 5.34 -21.84
N ARG A 18 21.20 6.55 -22.35
CA ARG A 18 21.16 6.81 -23.81
C ARG A 18 22.31 6.15 -24.57
N GLU A 19 23.50 6.02 -23.97
CA GLU A 19 24.65 5.40 -24.65
C GLU A 19 24.55 3.87 -24.75
N LEU A 20 23.77 3.22 -23.88
CA LEU A 20 23.45 1.80 -24.01
C LEU A 20 22.42 1.51 -25.11
N PHE A 21 21.60 2.49 -25.51
CA PHE A 21 20.64 2.35 -26.60
C PHE A 21 21.22 2.67 -27.99
N ASP A 22 22.30 3.44 -28.06
CA ASP A 22 22.99 3.71 -29.32
C ASP A 22 24.02 2.62 -29.69
N SER A 23 24.53 1.86 -28.70
CA SER A 23 25.42 0.72 -28.97
C SER A 23 24.69 -0.56 -29.43
N VAL A 24 23.40 -0.72 -29.11
CA VAL A 24 22.57 -1.85 -29.59
C VAL A 24 22.01 -1.59 -31.01
N ARG A 25 22.07 -0.35 -31.51
CA ARG A 25 21.75 -0.01 -32.91
C ARG A 25 22.93 -0.21 -33.89
N GLY A 26 24.09 -0.64 -33.41
CA GLY A 26 25.30 -0.83 -34.21
C GLY A 26 25.54 -2.24 -34.73
N VAL A 27 24.71 -3.22 -34.38
CA VAL A 27 24.81 -4.59 -34.91
C VAL A 27 23.68 -4.82 -35.90
N VAL A 28 23.63 -3.96 -36.92
CA VAL A 28 23.15 -4.39 -38.22
C VAL A 28 24.22 -5.33 -38.75
N VAL A 29 24.12 -6.61 -38.38
CA VAL A 29 24.72 -7.64 -39.20
C VAL A 29 24.05 -7.47 -40.55
N GLU A 30 24.79 -6.86 -41.47
CA GLU A 30 24.64 -7.03 -42.90
C GLU A 30 24.78 -8.52 -43.20
N SER A 31 23.80 -9.31 -42.80
CA SER A 31 23.45 -10.45 -43.62
C SER A 31 22.87 -9.80 -44.85
N GLN A 32 23.73 -9.62 -45.85
CA GLN A 32 23.33 -9.64 -47.26
C GLN A 32 22.59 -10.96 -47.48
N GLY A 33 21.36 -11.02 -46.98
CA GLY A 33 20.37 -11.99 -47.40
C GLY A 33 20.14 -11.61 -48.84
N ARG A 34 20.89 -12.24 -49.74
CA ARG A 34 20.54 -12.34 -51.15
C ARG A 34 19.05 -12.58 -51.14
N ARG A 35 18.29 -11.58 -51.57
CA ARG A 35 16.87 -11.72 -51.83
C ARG A 35 16.81 -12.72 -52.97
N TYR A 36 16.73 -13.99 -52.63
CA TYR A 36 16.25 -15.00 -53.54
C TYR A 36 14.79 -14.63 -53.76
N SER A 37 14.55 -13.68 -54.67
CA SER A 37 13.28 -13.49 -55.34
C SER A 37 13.04 -14.68 -56.27
N CYS A 38 13.11 -15.88 -55.72
CA CYS A 38 12.57 -17.07 -56.34
C CYS A 38 11.05 -16.96 -56.15
N ARG A 39 10.42 -16.10 -56.94
CA ARG A 39 9.01 -16.28 -57.27
C ARG A 39 8.91 -17.74 -57.72
N PRO A 40 8.13 -18.61 -57.06
CA PRO A 40 8.04 -20.00 -57.51
C PRO A 40 7.51 -19.92 -58.93
N GLN A 41 8.35 -20.29 -59.90
CA GLN A 41 7.93 -20.43 -61.27
C GLN A 41 6.81 -21.47 -61.22
N ARG A 42 5.57 -21.05 -61.55
CA ARG A 42 4.42 -21.96 -61.68
C ARG A 42 4.71 -22.90 -62.84
N GLY A 43 5.54 -23.91 -62.60
CA GLY A 43 6.00 -24.88 -63.56
C GLY A 43 5.40 -26.24 -63.21
N THR A 44 4.60 -26.74 -64.15
CA THR A 44 4.22 -28.15 -64.35
C THR A 44 3.38 -28.84 -63.26
N GLY A 45 2.06 -28.75 -63.42
CA GLY A 45 1.32 -29.89 -63.97
C GLY A 45 0.91 -31.05 -63.06
N VAL A 46 1.07 -31.01 -61.73
CA VAL A 46 0.46 -32.02 -60.85
C VAL A 46 -0.42 -31.34 -59.80
N GLN A 47 -1.70 -31.21 -60.12
CA GLN A 47 -2.72 -30.70 -59.19
C GLN A 47 -3.09 -31.78 -58.17
N CYS A 48 -2.41 -31.79 -57.02
CA CYS A 48 -2.99 -32.35 -55.81
C CYS A 48 -4.05 -31.37 -55.30
N ALA A 49 -5.34 -31.66 -55.47
CA ALA A 49 -6.46 -30.80 -55.04
C ALA A 49 -6.45 -30.45 -53.53
N ARG A 50 -5.68 -31.20 -52.70
CA ARG A 50 -5.44 -30.89 -51.29
C ARG A 50 -4.36 -29.81 -51.07
N ALA A 51 -3.43 -29.60 -52.01
CA ALA A 51 -2.33 -28.65 -51.89
C ALA A 51 -2.74 -27.17 -52.02
N ASN A 52 -3.89 -26.87 -52.64
CA ASN A 52 -4.32 -25.49 -52.90
C ASN A 52 -4.57 -24.69 -51.60
N LYS A 53 -5.25 -25.28 -50.61
CA LYS A 53 -5.52 -24.61 -49.32
C LYS A 53 -4.26 -24.44 -48.47
N HIS A 54 -3.25 -25.28 -48.68
CA HIS A 54 -1.97 -25.22 -47.95
C HIS A 54 -1.08 -24.12 -48.52
N ALA A 55 -0.97 -24.07 -49.86
CA ALA A 55 -0.24 -23.02 -50.55
C ALA A 55 -0.88 -21.64 -50.31
N GLU A 56 -2.20 -21.54 -50.24
CA GLU A 56 -2.91 -20.29 -49.92
C GLU A 56 -2.58 -19.78 -48.51
N ASP A 57 -2.68 -20.63 -47.50
CA ASP A 57 -2.41 -20.27 -46.10
C ASP A 57 -0.94 -19.81 -45.92
N VAL A 58 0.02 -20.48 -46.59
CA VAL A 58 1.44 -20.10 -46.56
C VAL A 58 1.71 -18.83 -47.36
N THR A 59 1.08 -18.67 -48.53
CA THR A 59 1.20 -17.42 -49.32
C THR A 59 0.63 -16.23 -48.55
N GLN A 60 -0.44 -16.44 -47.78
CA GLN A 60 -0.98 -15.42 -46.88
C GLN A 60 0.03 -15.06 -45.78
N LEU A 61 0.66 -16.04 -45.13
CA LEU A 61 1.73 -15.81 -44.16
C LEU A 61 2.91 -15.03 -44.77
N THR A 62 3.37 -15.40 -45.95
CA THR A 62 4.48 -14.71 -46.64
C THR A 62 4.11 -13.27 -46.95
N ARG A 63 2.90 -13.01 -47.46
CA ARG A 63 2.44 -11.62 -47.74
C ARG A 63 2.33 -10.77 -46.48
N MET A 64 1.93 -11.36 -45.35
CA MET A 64 1.88 -10.66 -44.07
C MET A 64 3.30 -10.37 -43.57
N ALA A 65 4.22 -11.33 -43.69
CA ALA A 65 5.63 -11.14 -43.37
C ALA A 65 6.29 -10.06 -44.23
N ASP A 66 5.97 -9.98 -45.52
CA ASP A 66 6.45 -8.95 -46.45
C ASP A 66 5.94 -7.55 -46.08
N ARG A 67 4.75 -7.47 -45.47
CA ARG A 67 4.15 -6.22 -44.96
C ARG A 67 4.62 -5.86 -43.55
N GLY A 68 5.32 -6.77 -42.87
CA GLY A 68 5.70 -6.63 -41.47
C GLY A 68 4.55 -6.87 -40.48
N ASP A 69 3.42 -7.40 -40.95
CA ASP A 69 2.26 -7.70 -40.10
C ASP A 69 2.50 -9.02 -39.33
N PRO A 70 2.28 -9.06 -38.01
CA PRO A 70 2.36 -10.30 -37.25
C PRO A 70 1.25 -11.26 -37.71
N PRO A 71 1.59 -12.51 -38.07
CA PRO A 71 0.58 -13.46 -38.51
C PRO A 71 -0.29 -13.90 -37.33
N PRO A 72 -1.59 -14.15 -37.53
CA PRO A 72 -2.43 -14.61 -36.44
C PRO A 72 -2.01 -16.04 -36.02
N LEU A 73 -1.89 -16.26 -34.71
CA LEU A 73 -1.36 -17.51 -34.12
C LEU A 73 -2.06 -18.78 -34.63
N HIS A 74 -3.37 -18.71 -34.88
CA HIS A 74 -4.14 -19.86 -35.39
C HIS A 74 -3.70 -20.27 -36.81
N LEU A 75 -3.36 -19.30 -37.67
CA LEU A 75 -2.90 -19.53 -39.03
C LEU A 75 -1.48 -20.12 -39.02
N LEU A 76 -0.60 -19.56 -38.18
CA LEU A 76 0.76 -20.05 -37.99
C LEU A 76 0.77 -21.49 -37.45
N ARG A 77 -0.01 -21.79 -36.40
CA ARG A 77 -0.15 -23.15 -35.84
C ARG A 77 -0.67 -24.15 -36.88
N ARG A 78 -1.69 -23.75 -37.64
CA ARG A 78 -2.26 -24.57 -38.72
C ARG A 78 -1.23 -24.85 -39.80
N CYS A 79 -0.39 -23.88 -40.16
CA CYS A 79 0.69 -24.08 -41.15
C CYS A 79 1.81 -24.96 -40.60
N LEU A 80 2.23 -24.78 -39.35
CA LEU A 80 3.24 -25.62 -38.69
C LEU A 80 2.79 -27.08 -38.59
N GLN A 81 1.55 -27.32 -38.12
CA GLN A 81 0.98 -28.67 -38.02
C GLN A 81 0.99 -29.37 -39.38
N ARG A 82 0.62 -28.64 -40.44
CA ARG A 82 0.62 -29.17 -41.80
C ARG A 82 2.00 -29.42 -42.37
N ILE A 83 3.01 -28.63 -41.98
CA ILE A 83 4.40 -28.89 -42.36
C ILE A 83 4.91 -30.16 -41.69
N CYS A 84 4.54 -30.41 -40.44
CA CYS A 84 4.85 -31.67 -39.77
C CYS A 84 4.22 -32.89 -40.45
N ASP A 85 3.06 -32.70 -41.08
CA ASP A 85 2.34 -33.73 -41.84
C ASP A 85 2.81 -33.87 -43.31
N LEU A 86 3.79 -33.08 -43.77
CA LEU A 86 4.34 -33.18 -45.13
C LEU A 86 5.29 -34.38 -45.24
N GLU A 87 4.84 -35.44 -45.93
CA GLU A 87 5.71 -36.56 -46.31
C GLU A 87 6.67 -36.17 -47.44
N ILE A 88 7.93 -35.84 -47.10
CA ILE A 88 8.99 -35.47 -48.06
C ILE A 88 9.62 -36.73 -48.73
N SER A 89 8.90 -37.85 -48.76
CA SER A 89 9.43 -39.17 -49.17
C SER A 89 9.02 -39.61 -50.57
N SER A 90 8.38 -38.77 -51.38
CA SER A 90 7.99 -39.10 -52.76
C SER A 90 8.44 -38.04 -53.78
N SER A 91 8.72 -38.49 -55.01
CA SER A 91 9.10 -37.66 -56.16
C SER A 91 8.12 -36.48 -56.33
N GLY A 92 8.56 -35.28 -55.96
CA GLY A 92 7.72 -34.07 -55.89
C GLY A 92 7.77 -33.32 -54.55
N GLY A 93 8.40 -33.90 -53.51
CA GLY A 93 8.61 -33.24 -52.21
C GLY A 93 9.38 -31.92 -52.29
N ASP A 94 10.34 -31.81 -53.21
CA ASP A 94 11.12 -30.59 -53.46
C ASP A 94 10.25 -29.39 -53.85
N ALA A 95 9.13 -29.64 -54.53
CA ALA A 95 8.19 -28.60 -54.94
C ALA A 95 7.36 -28.03 -53.77
N LEU A 96 7.45 -28.59 -52.56
CA LEU A 96 6.75 -28.11 -51.37
C LEU A 96 7.70 -27.54 -50.29
N LEU A 97 9.02 -27.72 -50.45
CA LEU A 97 10.03 -27.18 -49.53
C LEU A 97 10.00 -25.64 -49.43
N TRP A 98 9.59 -24.95 -50.51
CA TRP A 98 9.43 -23.49 -50.49
C TRP A 98 8.40 -23.00 -49.46
N MET A 99 7.45 -23.86 -49.05
CA MET A 99 6.45 -23.52 -48.04
C MET A 99 6.99 -23.59 -46.61
N VAL A 100 8.08 -24.31 -46.38
CA VAL A 100 8.60 -24.58 -45.03
C VAL A 100 9.31 -23.35 -44.45
N SER A 101 10.18 -22.71 -45.25
CA SER A 101 11.00 -21.59 -44.78
C SER A 101 10.19 -20.40 -44.26
N PRO A 102 9.15 -19.89 -44.96
CA PRO A 102 8.38 -18.73 -44.49
C PRO A 102 7.63 -19.01 -43.17
N VAL A 103 7.16 -20.25 -42.98
CA VAL A 103 6.41 -20.63 -41.77
C VAL A 103 7.35 -20.79 -40.57
N LEU A 104 8.52 -21.40 -40.75
CA LEU A 104 9.53 -21.50 -39.68
C LEU A 104 10.07 -20.12 -39.30
N GLU A 105 10.26 -19.24 -40.26
CA GLU A 105 10.68 -17.86 -40.00
C GLU A 105 9.62 -17.08 -39.22
N ALA A 106 8.34 -17.19 -39.61
CA ALA A 106 7.22 -16.62 -38.86
C ALA A 106 7.11 -17.18 -37.43
N ALA A 107 7.30 -18.50 -37.27
CA ALA A 107 7.30 -19.15 -35.96
C ALA A 107 8.45 -18.67 -35.07
N ARG A 108 9.65 -18.54 -35.63
CA ARG A 108 10.81 -18.00 -34.92
C ARG A 108 10.58 -16.56 -34.48
N ARG A 109 10.05 -15.70 -35.35
CA ARG A 109 9.75 -14.29 -35.02
C ARG A 109 8.73 -14.20 -33.88
N GLN A 110 7.66 -14.99 -33.94
CA GLN A 110 6.65 -15.04 -32.88
C GLN A 110 7.26 -15.51 -31.55
N LEU A 111 8.06 -16.57 -31.55
CA LEU A 111 8.69 -17.08 -30.34
C LEU A 111 9.64 -16.05 -29.69
N MET A 112 10.36 -15.28 -30.51
CA MET A 112 11.22 -14.21 -30.01
C MET A 112 10.41 -13.06 -29.38
N GLN A 113 9.28 -12.69 -30.00
CA GLN A 113 8.36 -11.68 -29.46
C GLN A 113 7.76 -12.15 -28.13
N ASP A 114 7.19 -13.35 -28.09
CA ASP A 114 6.60 -13.94 -26.88
C ASP A 114 7.64 -14.05 -25.75
N SER A 115 8.88 -14.40 -26.07
CA SER A 115 10.00 -14.46 -25.10
C SER A 115 10.35 -13.07 -24.55
N GLN A 116 10.35 -12.04 -25.39
CA GLN A 116 10.60 -10.67 -24.96
C GLN A 116 9.46 -10.15 -24.08
N GLU A 117 8.20 -10.35 -24.47
CA GLU A 117 7.03 -10.00 -23.68
C GLU A 117 7.06 -10.69 -22.32
N ARG A 118 7.37 -11.99 -22.30
CA ARG A 118 7.50 -12.76 -21.06
C ARG A 118 8.57 -12.19 -20.14
N ARG A 119 9.75 -11.82 -20.66
CA ARG A 119 10.81 -11.17 -19.88
C ARG A 119 10.39 -9.81 -19.33
N MET A 120 9.63 -9.03 -20.10
CA MET A 120 9.11 -7.74 -19.64
C MET A 120 8.13 -7.93 -18.48
N VAL A 121 7.19 -8.88 -18.61
CA VAL A 121 6.23 -9.22 -17.55
C VAL A 121 6.95 -9.77 -16.31
N GLU A 122 7.96 -10.63 -16.48
CA GLU A 122 8.78 -11.14 -15.38
C GLU A 122 9.56 -10.01 -14.68
N ALA A 123 10.09 -9.05 -15.42
CA ALA A 123 10.75 -7.88 -14.86
C ALA A 123 9.76 -7.02 -14.05
N GLU A 124 8.58 -6.72 -14.59
CA GLU A 124 7.54 -5.99 -13.88
C GLU A 124 7.10 -6.73 -12.61
N ALA A 125 6.83 -8.04 -12.69
CA ALA A 125 6.47 -8.86 -11.55
C ALA A 125 7.55 -8.85 -10.45
N ASN A 126 8.83 -8.88 -10.83
CA ASN A 126 9.94 -8.74 -9.88
C ASN A 126 9.96 -7.36 -9.22
N THR A 127 9.71 -6.28 -9.97
CA THR A 127 9.63 -4.94 -9.38
C THR A 127 8.45 -4.80 -8.43
N PHE A 128 7.30 -5.41 -8.74
CA PHE A 128 6.15 -5.41 -7.84
C PHE A 128 6.44 -6.22 -6.57
N ARG A 129 7.10 -7.38 -6.69
CA ARG A 129 7.51 -8.18 -5.53
C ARG A 129 8.44 -7.39 -4.62
N GLN A 130 9.46 -6.73 -5.17
CA GLN A 130 10.37 -5.87 -4.39
C GLN A 130 9.64 -4.73 -3.69
N ARG A 131 8.69 -4.06 -4.37
CA ARG A 131 7.86 -3.01 -3.76
C ARG A 131 7.00 -3.56 -2.61
N LEU A 132 6.40 -4.72 -2.78
CA LEU A 132 5.62 -5.38 -1.73
C LEU A 132 6.49 -5.73 -0.52
N GLU A 133 7.69 -6.26 -0.73
CA GLU A 133 8.65 -6.56 0.34
C GLU A 133 9.05 -5.29 1.11
N MET A 134 9.34 -4.18 0.40
CA MET A 134 9.63 -2.90 1.06
C MET A 134 8.44 -2.39 1.87
N CYS A 135 7.23 -2.38 1.30
CA CYS A 135 6.03 -1.95 2.02
C CYS A 135 5.75 -2.83 3.25
N ALA A 136 5.99 -4.14 3.17
CA ALA A 136 5.85 -5.05 4.30
C ALA A 136 6.83 -4.68 5.42
N MET A 137 8.11 -4.46 5.10
CA MET A 137 9.11 -4.02 6.06
C MET A 137 8.76 -2.66 6.69
N GLU A 138 8.25 -1.70 5.90
CA GLU A 138 7.81 -0.39 6.42
C GLU A 138 6.63 -0.51 7.39
N VAL A 139 5.65 -1.35 7.08
CA VAL A 139 4.51 -1.62 7.98
C VAL A 139 4.96 -2.28 9.27
N GLU A 140 5.88 -3.24 9.20
CA GLU A 140 6.46 -3.90 10.38
C GLU A 140 7.26 -2.93 11.24
N ASP A 141 8.05 -2.04 10.63
CA ASP A 141 8.79 -0.99 11.35
C ASP A 141 7.85 0.01 12.02
N GLN A 142 6.80 0.47 11.32
CA GLN A 142 5.78 1.34 11.91
C GLN A 142 5.04 0.67 13.08
N ARG A 143 4.67 -0.62 12.93
CA ARG A 143 4.06 -1.40 14.00
C ARG A 143 4.99 -1.50 15.21
N SER A 144 6.27 -1.76 14.97
CA SER A 144 7.29 -1.86 16.02
C SER A 144 7.50 -0.53 16.75
N LYS A 145 7.55 0.58 16.02
CA LYS A 145 7.61 1.94 16.59
C LYS A 145 6.39 2.21 17.46
N HIS A 146 5.19 1.91 16.97
CA HIS A 146 3.96 2.13 17.73
C HIS A 146 3.92 1.32 19.03
N LEU A 147 4.35 0.05 18.99
CA LEU A 147 4.44 -0.78 20.20
C LEU A 147 5.42 -0.21 21.23
N ARG A 148 6.60 0.25 20.79
CA ARG A 148 7.58 0.90 21.67
C ARG A 148 7.04 2.19 22.28
N GLU A 149 6.32 3.00 21.51
CA GLU A 149 5.68 4.22 22.01
C GLU A 149 4.59 3.93 23.05
N GLN A 150 3.73 2.94 22.78
CA GLN A 150 2.73 2.49 23.75
C GLN A 150 3.38 2.03 25.06
N GLU A 151 4.46 1.27 24.98
CA GLU A 151 5.16 0.80 26.19
C GLU A 151 5.79 1.97 26.96
N ARG A 152 6.38 2.97 26.27
CA ARG A 152 6.86 4.20 26.91
C ARG A 152 5.76 4.99 27.60
N ILE A 153 4.55 5.04 27.04
CA ILE A 153 3.40 5.67 27.69
C ILE A 153 2.99 4.87 28.92
N ARG A 154 2.90 3.54 28.82
CA ARG A 154 2.58 2.67 29.96
C ARG A 154 3.57 2.83 31.11
N VAL A 155 4.87 2.89 30.81
CA VAL A 155 5.92 3.13 31.81
C VAL A 155 5.75 4.49 32.46
N ARG A 156 5.51 5.56 31.69
CA ARG A 156 5.25 6.91 32.24
C ARG A 156 4.02 6.94 33.15
N VAL A 157 2.93 6.30 32.75
CA VAL A 157 1.70 6.22 33.57
C VAL A 157 1.97 5.45 34.86
N ARG A 158 2.69 4.33 34.81
CA ARG A 158 3.08 3.57 36.03
C ARG A 158 3.94 4.41 36.96
N GLN A 159 4.95 5.10 36.44
CA GLN A 159 5.79 6.00 37.22
C GLN A 159 4.97 7.13 37.86
N GLN A 160 4.04 7.75 37.12
CA GLN A 160 3.15 8.78 37.68
C GLN A 160 2.21 8.22 38.76
N GLN A 161 1.72 6.99 38.61
CA GLN A 161 0.92 6.32 39.64
C GLN A 161 1.75 6.02 40.89
N GLU A 162 3.01 5.62 40.74
CA GLU A 162 3.91 5.37 41.86
C GLU A 162 4.27 6.66 42.60
N THR A 163 4.56 7.76 41.87
CA THR A 163 4.85 9.06 42.50
C THR A 163 3.63 9.64 43.19
N THR A 164 2.44 9.54 42.59
CA THR A 164 1.20 9.97 43.24
C THR A 164 0.88 9.16 44.49
N LYS A 165 1.04 7.83 44.46
CA LYS A 165 0.94 7.00 45.66
C LYS A 165 1.92 7.41 46.74
N ALA A 166 3.18 7.67 46.39
CA ALA A 166 4.19 8.13 47.34
C ALA A 166 3.83 9.50 47.96
N MET A 167 3.34 10.44 47.15
CA MET A 167 2.88 11.74 47.65
C MET A 167 1.66 11.63 48.58
N VAL A 168 0.69 10.78 48.24
CA VAL A 168 -0.49 10.53 49.09
C VAL A 168 -0.07 9.91 50.43
N MET A 169 0.81 8.90 50.41
CA MET A 169 1.33 8.31 51.64
C MET A 169 2.03 9.36 52.51
N LYS A 170 2.89 10.22 51.93
CA LYS A 170 3.55 11.30 52.66
C LYS A 170 2.57 12.34 53.20
N ALA A 171 1.50 12.65 52.47
CA ALA A 171 0.46 13.56 52.94
C ALA A 171 -0.30 12.97 54.14
N LEU A 172 -0.57 11.65 54.14
CA LEU A 172 -1.19 10.96 55.26
C LEU A 172 -0.29 10.98 56.51
N THR A 173 1.01 10.72 56.36
CA THR A 173 1.94 10.79 57.51
C THR A 173 2.03 12.20 58.09
N LEU A 174 2.09 13.24 57.25
CA LEU A 174 2.08 14.63 57.72
C LEU A 174 0.76 15.01 58.43
N LEU A 175 -0.37 14.45 58.01
CA LEU A 175 -1.65 14.66 58.70
C LEU A 175 -1.69 13.98 60.07
N GLU A 176 -1.06 12.82 60.22
CA GLU A 176 -0.89 12.13 61.50
C GLU A 176 0.01 12.95 62.44
N GLU A 177 1.19 13.36 61.97
CA GLU A 177 2.11 14.23 62.72
C GLU A 177 1.44 15.53 63.17
N ARG A 178 0.64 16.16 62.29
CA ARG A 178 -0.13 17.35 62.65
C ARG A 178 -1.14 17.07 63.77
N ARG A 179 -1.85 15.95 63.73
CA ARG A 179 -2.82 15.57 64.78
C ARG A 179 -2.12 15.33 66.12
N GLU A 180 -0.94 14.71 66.11
CA GLU A 180 -0.11 14.51 67.30
C GLU A 180 0.34 15.85 67.89
N LEU A 181 0.81 16.77 67.05
CA LEU A 181 1.18 18.12 67.46
C LEU A 181 -0.02 18.91 68.00
N GLU A 182 -1.17 18.87 67.35
CA GLU A 182 -2.40 19.51 67.84
C GLU A 182 -2.83 18.93 69.21
N ALA A 183 -2.69 17.62 69.41
CA ALA A 183 -2.97 16.99 70.70
C ALA A 183 -1.97 17.44 71.79
N ALA A 184 -0.69 17.54 71.45
CA ALA A 184 0.35 18.05 72.36
C ALA A 184 0.11 19.53 72.73
N CYS A 185 -0.27 20.38 71.78
CA CYS A 185 -0.64 21.77 72.03
C CYS A 185 -1.85 21.86 72.97
N ARG A 186 -2.91 21.09 72.74
CA ARG A 186 -4.08 21.06 73.65
C ARG A 186 -3.71 20.58 75.05
N GLN A 187 -2.80 19.61 75.18
CA GLN A 187 -2.30 19.19 76.50
C GLN A 187 -1.52 20.31 77.19
N LEU A 188 -0.68 21.05 76.47
CA LEU A 188 0.03 22.21 77.00
C LEU A 188 -0.94 23.34 77.41
N GLU A 189 -1.95 23.64 76.59
CA GLU A 189 -3.01 24.61 76.94
C GLU A 189 -3.76 24.21 78.22
N LEU A 190 -4.07 22.92 78.40
CA LEU A 190 -4.69 22.40 79.63
C LEU A 190 -3.75 22.45 80.84
N GLN A 191 -2.44 22.32 80.64
CA GLN A 191 -1.43 22.47 81.71
C GLN A 191 -1.25 23.94 82.11
N ILE A 192 -1.28 24.86 81.13
CA ILE A 192 -1.22 26.31 81.34
C ILE A 192 -2.51 26.77 82.03
N GLY A 193 -3.69 26.30 81.60
CA GLY A 193 -4.99 26.60 82.20
C GLY A 193 -5.21 26.03 83.62
N ARG A 194 -4.27 25.22 84.13
CA ARG A 194 -4.27 24.72 85.53
C ARG A 194 -3.24 25.40 86.43
N LYS A 195 -2.48 26.36 85.91
CA LYS A 195 -1.52 27.15 86.69
C LYS A 195 -1.71 28.63 86.39
N THR A 196 -2.69 29.26 87.05
CA THR A 196 -2.66 30.70 87.33
C THR A 196 -3.67 31.06 88.41
N GLU A 197 -3.27 30.87 89.68
CA GLU A 197 -3.45 31.92 90.68
C GLU A 197 -2.05 32.26 91.22
N ASP A 198 -1.77 33.57 91.20
CA ASP A 198 -0.59 34.30 91.69
C ASP A 198 0.78 34.19 90.97
N GLY A 199 0.94 35.10 89.99
CA GLY A 199 2.20 35.74 89.53
C GLY A 199 3.17 34.91 88.68
N PRO A 200 3.36 35.20 87.37
CA PRO A 200 4.28 36.24 86.90
C PRO A 200 3.87 36.87 85.55
N PHE A 201 2.95 37.84 85.57
CA PHE A 201 2.38 38.47 84.35
C PHE A 201 3.39 39.18 83.42
N GLY A 202 4.62 39.43 83.87
CA GLY A 202 5.69 39.99 83.02
C GLY A 202 6.44 38.96 82.17
N ALA A 203 6.51 37.70 82.62
CA ALA A 203 7.15 36.61 81.89
C ALA A 203 6.18 36.01 80.85
N GLU A 204 4.93 35.77 81.23
CA GLU A 204 3.86 35.33 80.32
C GLU A 204 3.60 36.33 79.20
N LYS A 205 3.59 37.64 79.49
CA LYS A 205 3.45 38.67 78.45
C LYS A 205 4.65 38.70 77.49
N ARG A 206 5.86 38.39 77.95
CA ARG A 206 7.04 38.26 77.08
C ARG A 206 6.99 36.96 76.27
N GLN A 207 6.47 35.88 76.85
CA GLN A 207 6.34 34.58 76.22
C GLN A 207 5.24 34.58 75.15
N LEU A 208 4.07 35.15 75.45
CA LEU A 208 3.01 35.41 74.47
C LEU A 208 3.46 36.37 73.37
N LYS A 209 4.28 37.38 73.69
CA LYS A 209 4.84 38.27 72.67
C LYS A 209 5.85 37.56 71.77
N ALA A 210 6.69 36.70 72.35
CA ALA A 210 7.60 35.84 71.58
C ALA A 210 6.84 34.81 70.72
N GLU A 211 5.74 34.24 71.22
CA GLU A 211 4.87 33.34 70.46
C GLU A 211 4.14 34.07 69.34
N VAL A 212 3.67 35.30 69.57
CA VAL A 212 3.09 36.14 68.52
C VAL A 212 4.16 36.49 67.48
N ASP A 213 5.36 36.88 67.88
CA ASP A 213 6.46 37.17 66.95
C ASP A 213 6.88 35.92 66.16
N GLN A 214 6.85 34.74 66.79
CA GLN A 214 7.16 33.45 66.15
C GLN A 214 6.04 32.97 65.23
N LEU A 215 4.77 33.17 65.60
CA LEU A 215 3.63 32.92 64.72
C LEU A 215 3.63 33.89 63.54
N GLN A 216 4.02 35.15 63.75
CA GLN A 216 4.17 36.14 62.68
C GLN A 216 5.30 35.73 61.72
N ALA A 217 6.43 35.23 62.23
CA ALA A 217 7.52 34.69 61.43
C ALA A 217 7.08 33.46 60.62
N ASN A 218 6.39 32.51 61.25
CA ASN A 218 5.86 31.33 60.57
C ASN A 218 4.83 31.71 59.49
N LEU A 219 4.02 32.75 59.72
CA LEU A 219 3.05 33.25 58.75
C LEU A 219 3.73 33.94 57.56
N ASN A 220 4.84 34.64 57.81
CA ASN A 220 5.69 35.20 56.76
C ASN A 220 6.38 34.09 55.95
N GLU A 221 6.93 33.06 56.59
CA GLU A 221 7.50 31.88 55.92
C GLU A 221 6.46 31.13 55.08
N LEU A 222 5.24 30.97 55.60
CA LEU A 222 4.13 30.38 54.84
C LEU A 222 3.70 31.24 53.65
N ASN A 223 3.73 32.57 53.78
CA ASN A 223 3.47 33.47 52.66
C ASN A 223 4.59 33.43 51.62
N GLU A 224 5.85 33.33 52.04
CA GLU A 224 6.99 33.13 51.13
C GLU A 224 6.93 31.78 50.42
N MET A 225 6.54 30.70 51.12
CA MET A 225 6.28 29.40 50.52
C MET A 225 5.10 29.45 49.55
N LYS A 226 4.01 30.14 49.89
CA LYS A 226 2.87 30.34 49.00
C LYS A 226 3.27 31.11 47.74
N ASN A 227 4.08 32.15 47.87
CA ASN A 227 4.55 32.94 46.73
C ASN A 227 5.55 32.15 45.87
N SER A 228 6.41 31.32 46.46
CA SER A 228 7.31 30.44 45.69
C SER A 228 6.58 29.28 45.00
N LEU A 229 5.39 28.90 45.49
CA LEU A 229 4.51 27.93 44.84
C LEU A 229 3.60 28.54 43.76
N ALA A 230 3.48 29.87 43.66
CA ALA A 230 2.64 30.55 42.68
C ALA A 230 3.14 30.31 41.23
N GLU A 231 4.43 30.50 40.98
CA GLU A 231 5.04 30.24 39.66
C GLU A 231 4.88 28.78 39.17
N PRO A 232 5.14 27.73 39.97
CA PRO A 232 4.93 26.37 39.53
C PRO A 232 3.44 26.01 39.35
N THR A 233 2.52 26.65 40.08
CA THR A 233 1.08 26.48 39.82
C THR A 233 0.65 27.13 38.50
N GLU A 234 1.10 28.35 38.20
CA GLU A 234 0.81 29.00 36.91
C GLU A 234 1.42 28.21 35.74
N ALA A 235 2.65 27.71 35.89
CA ALA A 235 3.28 26.86 34.90
C ALA A 235 2.56 25.52 34.70
N ALA A 236 1.95 24.96 35.75
CA ALA A 236 1.14 23.76 35.65
C ALA A 236 -0.20 24.05 34.96
N GLU A 237 -0.83 25.18 35.24
CA GLU A 237 -2.06 25.62 34.59
C GLU A 237 -1.85 25.88 33.09
N GLU A 238 -0.77 26.53 32.70
CA GLU A 238 -0.40 26.68 31.28
C GLU A 238 -0.19 25.34 30.58
N ARG A 239 0.45 24.37 31.25
CA ARG A 239 0.63 23.02 30.70
C ARG A 239 -0.70 22.31 30.53
N VAL A 240 -1.62 22.44 31.47
CA VAL A 240 -2.97 21.89 31.37
C VAL A 240 -3.74 22.54 30.22
N ALA A 241 -3.64 23.86 30.05
CA ALA A 241 -4.26 24.57 28.93
C ALA A 241 -3.71 24.08 27.58
N LYS A 242 -2.40 23.93 27.44
CA LYS A 242 -1.75 23.39 26.23
C LYS A 242 -2.21 21.95 25.93
N LEU A 243 -2.33 21.11 26.95
CA LEU A 243 -2.82 19.73 26.79
C LEU A 243 -4.29 19.67 26.39
N ARG A 244 -5.14 20.56 26.93
CA ARG A 244 -6.55 20.66 26.50
C ARG A 244 -6.67 21.05 25.04
N HIS A 245 -5.89 22.03 24.59
CA HIS A 245 -5.85 22.43 23.18
C HIS A 245 -5.42 21.27 22.26
N LEU A 246 -4.39 20.52 22.65
CA LEU A 246 -3.95 19.31 21.92
C LEU A 246 -5.05 18.23 21.86
N ILE A 247 -5.84 18.06 22.92
CA ILE A 247 -6.97 17.13 22.95
C ILE A 247 -8.08 17.61 22.00
N GLU A 248 -8.38 18.90 21.99
CA GLU A 248 -9.37 19.50 21.08
C GLU A 248 -8.96 19.36 19.61
N GLU A 249 -7.67 19.51 19.28
CA GLU A 249 -7.14 19.29 17.92
C GLU A 249 -7.15 17.82 17.50
N THR A 250 -6.95 16.89 18.44
CA THR A 250 -6.84 15.45 18.13
C THR A 250 -8.19 14.73 18.10
N GLN A 251 -9.21 15.23 18.81
CA GLN A 251 -10.58 14.71 18.75
C GLN A 251 -11.17 14.60 17.33
N PRO A 252 -11.13 15.63 16.46
CA PRO A 252 -11.68 15.52 15.11
C PRO A 252 -10.91 14.52 14.24
N LEU A 253 -9.61 14.34 14.47
CA LEU A 253 -8.81 13.34 13.76
C LEU A 253 -9.21 11.91 14.15
N LEU A 254 -9.53 11.69 15.43
CA LEU A 254 -10.05 10.40 15.90
C LEU A 254 -11.43 10.11 15.31
N ALA A 255 -12.33 11.10 15.29
CA ALA A 255 -13.65 10.97 14.66
C ALA A 255 -13.53 10.62 13.16
N LYS A 256 -12.62 11.30 12.44
CA LYS A 256 -12.35 11.01 11.03
C LYS A 256 -11.76 9.61 10.82
N LYS A 257 -10.90 9.15 11.72
CA LYS A 257 -10.35 7.78 11.68
C LYS A 257 -11.42 6.72 11.90
N GLU A 258 -12.39 6.97 12.78
CA GLU A 258 -13.53 6.07 12.98
C GLU A 258 -14.47 6.05 11.77
N GLN A 259 -14.71 7.18 11.13
CA GLN A 259 -15.46 7.24 9.86
C GLN A 259 -14.77 6.41 8.77
N LEU A 260 -13.45 6.59 8.57
CA LEU A 260 -12.69 5.83 7.59
C LEU A 260 -12.71 4.31 7.88
N ARG A 261 -12.72 3.90 9.15
CA ARG A 261 -12.89 2.48 9.52
C ARG A 261 -14.26 1.92 9.13
N ARG A 262 -15.33 2.71 9.29
CA ARG A 262 -16.68 2.29 8.86
C ARG A 262 -16.76 2.19 7.34
N GLU A 263 -16.16 3.13 6.62
CA GLU A 263 -16.07 3.07 5.15
C GLU A 263 -15.26 1.87 4.68
N GLN A 264 -14.13 1.56 5.32
CA GLN A 264 -13.35 0.36 5.01
C GLN A 264 -14.15 -0.93 5.25
N ALA A 265 -14.90 -1.02 6.35
CA ALA A 265 -15.75 -2.17 6.62
C ALA A 265 -16.84 -2.33 5.55
N ARG A 266 -17.48 -1.23 5.15
CA ARG A 266 -18.48 -1.25 4.08
C ARG A 266 -17.90 -1.69 2.74
N VAL A 267 -16.73 -1.19 2.36
CA VAL A 267 -16.05 -1.60 1.12
C VAL A 267 -15.63 -3.07 1.18
N ALA A 268 -15.25 -3.58 2.35
CA ALA A 268 -14.95 -4.99 2.51
C ALA A 268 -16.20 -5.88 2.31
N GLU A 269 -17.35 -5.48 2.85
CA GLU A 269 -18.64 -6.16 2.60
C GLU A 269 -19.02 -6.12 1.12
N GLU A 270 -18.91 -4.95 0.47
CA GLU A 270 -19.19 -4.81 -0.98
C GLU A 270 -18.26 -5.71 -1.83
N ASN A 271 -17.00 -5.86 -1.43
CA ASN A 271 -16.06 -6.76 -2.11
C ASN A 271 -16.43 -8.24 -1.90
N GLU A 272 -16.84 -8.64 -0.71
CA GLU A 272 -17.27 -10.01 -0.43
C GLU A 272 -18.51 -10.39 -1.26
N ASP A 273 -19.45 -9.47 -1.42
CA ASP A 273 -20.64 -9.67 -2.26
C ASP A 273 -20.28 -9.78 -3.75
N LEU A 274 -19.36 -8.94 -4.24
CA LEU A 274 -18.86 -9.02 -5.61
C LEU A 274 -18.08 -10.32 -5.88
N GLU A 275 -17.31 -10.81 -4.90
CA GLU A 275 -16.61 -12.10 -4.99
C GLU A 275 -17.62 -13.25 -5.13
N LYS A 276 -18.70 -13.25 -4.34
CA LYS A 276 -19.80 -14.23 -4.47
C LYS A 276 -20.45 -14.15 -5.85
N GLU A 277 -20.72 -12.95 -6.36
CA GLU A 277 -21.31 -12.77 -7.70
C GLU A 277 -20.37 -13.31 -8.81
N ILE A 278 -19.06 -13.07 -8.69
CA ILE A 278 -18.06 -13.61 -9.62
C ILE A 278 -18.06 -15.14 -9.56
N GLU A 279 -18.07 -15.74 -8.38
CA GLU A 279 -18.13 -17.20 -8.23
C GLU A 279 -19.40 -17.78 -8.86
N GLU A 280 -20.56 -17.17 -8.62
CA GLU A 280 -21.83 -17.58 -9.23
C GLU A 280 -21.76 -17.50 -10.76
N LEU A 281 -21.22 -16.43 -11.31
CA LEU A 281 -21.04 -16.25 -12.76
C LEU A 281 -20.06 -17.29 -13.34
N GLN A 282 -18.97 -17.62 -12.64
CA GLN A 282 -18.05 -18.67 -13.04
C GLN A 282 -18.73 -20.05 -13.03
N GLN A 283 -19.51 -20.36 -11.99
CA GLN A 283 -20.29 -21.60 -11.93
C GLN A 283 -21.34 -21.67 -13.05
N GLN A 284 -22.00 -20.57 -13.39
CA GLN A 284 -22.93 -20.51 -14.52
C GLN A 284 -22.23 -20.72 -15.87
N ARG A 285 -21.03 -20.16 -16.07
CA ARG A 285 -20.22 -20.41 -17.28
C ARG A 285 -19.79 -21.88 -17.38
N ALA A 286 -19.30 -22.47 -16.29
CA ALA A 286 -18.94 -23.87 -16.24
C ALA A 286 -20.15 -24.80 -16.52
N LYS A 287 -21.34 -24.45 -16.04
CA LYS A 287 -22.59 -25.17 -16.35
C LYS A 287 -23.02 -25.01 -17.82
N LYS A 288 -22.77 -23.85 -18.45
CA LYS A 288 -23.05 -23.61 -19.88
C LYS A 288 -22.06 -24.35 -20.79
N GLU A 289 -20.79 -24.45 -20.42
CA GLU A 289 -19.76 -25.21 -21.16
C GLU A 289 -19.95 -26.73 -21.07
N LYS A 290 -20.49 -27.24 -19.95
CA LYS A 290 -20.82 -28.67 -19.79
C LYS A 290 -22.08 -29.12 -20.53
N ARG A 291 -22.84 -28.21 -21.17
CA ARG A 291 -23.95 -28.61 -22.04
C ARG A 291 -23.39 -29.21 -23.34
N PRO A 292 -23.70 -30.47 -23.68
CA PRO A 292 -23.20 -31.08 -24.91
C PRO A 292 -23.71 -30.29 -26.12
N SER A 293 -22.81 -30.00 -27.06
CA SER A 293 -23.15 -29.36 -28.32
C SER A 293 -24.13 -30.24 -29.10
N VAL A 294 -25.40 -29.86 -29.08
CA VAL A 294 -26.40 -30.46 -29.97
C VAL A 294 -26.00 -30.06 -31.39
N LYS A 295 -25.62 -31.05 -32.20
CA LYS A 295 -25.33 -30.88 -33.64
C LYS A 295 -26.47 -30.09 -34.31
N PRO A 296 -26.17 -29.11 -35.17
CA PRO A 296 -27.22 -28.43 -35.93
C PRO A 296 -27.78 -29.43 -36.95
N ARG A 297 -29.06 -29.81 -36.77
CA ARG A 297 -29.83 -30.46 -37.84
C ARG A 297 -30.11 -29.40 -38.91
N GLN A 298 -29.68 -29.71 -40.12
CA GLN A 298 -30.12 -29.01 -41.33
C GLN A 298 -31.64 -29.19 -41.54
N SER A 299 -32.19 -28.26 -42.34
CA SER A 299 -33.58 -28.13 -42.82
C SER A 299 -34.50 -27.39 -41.84
N VAL A 300 -35.29 -26.38 -42.21
CA VAL A 300 -36.02 -26.12 -43.45
C VAL A 300 -36.14 -24.60 -43.66
N ALA A 301 -36.07 -24.15 -44.91
CA ALA A 301 -36.36 -22.77 -45.30
C ALA A 301 -37.86 -22.46 -45.18
N LEU A 302 -38.21 -21.24 -44.73
CA LEU A 302 -39.37 -20.38 -45.11
C LEU A 302 -39.68 -19.38 -43.98
N PRO A 303 -40.40 -18.27 -44.23
CA PRO A 303 -39.95 -17.07 -44.91
C PRO A 303 -39.90 -15.85 -43.95
N ASN A 304 -39.22 -14.79 -44.39
CA ASN A 304 -39.17 -13.47 -43.73
C ASN A 304 -40.55 -12.94 -43.29
N PRO A 305 -40.61 -12.30 -42.10
CA PRO A 305 -41.41 -11.09 -41.95
C PRO A 305 -40.56 -9.94 -41.39
N LYS A 306 -40.38 -8.94 -42.26
CA LYS A 306 -40.39 -7.49 -42.00
C LYS A 306 -39.74 -6.98 -40.70
N ARG A 307 -38.58 -6.36 -40.91
CA ARG A 307 -38.01 -5.23 -40.16
C ARG A 307 -39.06 -4.42 -39.38
N LYS A 308 -38.90 -4.37 -38.06
CA LYS A 308 -39.16 -3.14 -37.28
C LYS A 308 -37.85 -2.74 -36.60
N VAL A 309 -37.27 -1.67 -37.14
CA VAL A 309 -36.18 -0.92 -36.50
C VAL A 309 -36.79 -0.26 -35.27
N SER A 310 -36.51 -0.80 -34.08
CA SER A 310 -36.72 -0.06 -32.84
C SER A 310 -35.40 0.61 -32.49
N GLN A 311 -35.32 1.89 -32.85
CA GLN A 311 -34.36 2.81 -32.26
C GLN A 311 -34.66 2.88 -30.76
N ARG A 312 -33.66 2.65 -29.92
CA ARG A 312 -33.63 3.22 -28.57
C ARG A 312 -32.31 3.96 -28.36
N PRO A 313 -32.37 5.18 -27.81
CA PRO A 313 -31.28 6.14 -27.85
C PRO A 313 -30.23 5.83 -26.79
N ALA A 314 -29.00 6.19 -27.14
CA ALA A 314 -27.94 6.43 -26.19
C ALA A 314 -28.30 7.60 -25.26
N SER A 315 -27.58 7.66 -24.13
CA SER A 315 -27.44 8.78 -23.18
C SER A 315 -28.58 8.98 -22.16
N LEU A 316 -28.25 8.74 -20.89
CA LEU A 316 -28.59 9.59 -19.74
C LEU A 316 -27.61 9.28 -18.60
N LEU A 317 -26.40 9.85 -18.66
CA LEU A 317 -25.60 10.14 -17.48
C LEU A 317 -25.88 11.61 -17.09
N PRO A 318 -26.17 11.93 -15.82
CA PRO A 318 -26.35 13.31 -15.39
C PRO A 318 -24.99 14.04 -15.32
N PRO A 319 -24.95 15.36 -15.58
CA PRO A 319 -23.70 16.12 -15.53
C PRO A 319 -23.28 16.39 -14.09
N VAL A 320 -22.02 16.09 -13.79
CA VAL A 320 -21.32 16.57 -12.59
C VAL A 320 -21.04 18.06 -12.78
N LYS A 321 -21.61 18.92 -11.93
CA LYS A 321 -21.19 20.31 -11.80
C LYS A 321 -19.83 20.37 -11.10
N PRO A 322 -18.89 21.19 -11.57
CA PRO A 322 -17.73 21.56 -10.77
C PRO A 322 -18.17 22.61 -9.74
N SER A 323 -17.95 22.33 -8.46
CA SER A 323 -17.99 23.36 -7.42
C SER A 323 -16.67 24.13 -7.45
N ALA A 324 -16.79 25.45 -7.59
CA ALA A 324 -15.74 26.42 -7.30
C ALA A 324 -15.51 26.56 -5.79
#